data_AF-A0A226HRL7-F1
#
_entry.id   AF-A0A226HRL7-F1
#
_cell.length_a   1.000
_cell.length_b   1.000
_cell.length_c   1.000
_cell.angle_alpha   90.00
_cell.angle_beta   90.00
_cell.angle_gamma   90.00
#
_symmetry.space_group_name_H-M   'P 1'
#
loop_
_entity.id
_entity.type
_entity.pdbx_description
1 polymer ?
#
loop_
_entity_poly.entity_id
_entity_poly.type
_entity_poly.pdbx_seq_one_letter_code
_entity_poly.pdbx_strand_id
1 'polypeptide(L)'
;MKLFNWTNIRLILIFGLVLFLYSFAQHRNGDRKLKKSTVVFVGENTLFIKPETVNKLLIENKKNASSIRKDEVDLNKIEKTLDTQDMIEKSDVFVSIDGVLKAVVKQKTPIARVYDGVNSFYIDYEGNKMPLSDNFTARVPMVSGTINKKNNEELATLFRTIYDDAFLKKNIIAIQIMPNGSLKLFNRNYNYFIDFGRTMNVDTKFRNYKAFFQKAVLDSSLYKYSKIDLRFTEQVVCTK
;
A
#
# COMPACT_ATOMS: atom_id res chain seq x y z
N MET A 1 -48.52 -48.64 -16.02
CA MET A 1 -48.20 -47.42 -15.23
C MET A 1 -48.79 -46.22 -15.96
N LYS A 2 -49.73 -45.47 -15.36
CA LYS A 2 -50.28 -44.26 -15.98
C LYS A 2 -49.19 -43.19 -16.02
N LEU A 3 -48.56 -43.02 -17.18
CA LEU A 3 -47.51 -42.03 -17.42
C LEU A 3 -47.98 -40.57 -17.23
N PHE A 4 -49.29 -40.36 -17.13
CA PHE A 4 -49.93 -39.05 -17.04
C PHE A 4 -50.68 -38.89 -15.72
N ASN A 5 -49.94 -38.53 -14.66
CA ASN A 5 -50.49 -38.02 -13.42
C ASN A 5 -50.53 -36.49 -13.50
N TRP A 6 -51.63 -35.84 -13.10
CA TRP A 6 -51.78 -34.38 -13.15
C TRP A 6 -50.64 -33.66 -12.42
N THR A 7 -50.14 -34.29 -11.35
CA THR A 7 -48.96 -33.83 -10.61
C THR A 7 -47.71 -33.78 -11.50
N ASN A 8 -47.48 -34.78 -12.36
CA ASN A 8 -46.34 -34.81 -13.27
C ASN A 8 -46.43 -33.70 -14.33
N ILE A 9 -47.63 -33.42 -14.85
CA ILE A 9 -47.86 -32.32 -15.80
C ILE A 9 -47.55 -30.97 -15.15
N ARG A 10 -48.03 -30.75 -13.92
CA ARG A 10 -47.73 -29.52 -13.14
C ARG A 10 -46.24 -29.37 -12.88
N LEU A 11 -45.55 -30.46 -12.53
CA LEU A 11 -44.10 -30.46 -12.33
C LEU A 11 -43.34 -30.11 -13.62
N ILE A 12 -43.72 -30.68 -14.76
CA ILE A 12 -43.11 -30.35 -16.07
C ILE A 12 -43.33 -28.88 -16.42
N LEU A 13 -44.53 -28.35 -16.20
CA LEU A 13 -44.85 -26.94 -16.43
C LEU A 13 -44.04 -26.00 -15.54
N ILE A 14 -43.95 -26.30 -14.24
CA ILE A 14 -43.13 -25.52 -13.29
C ILE A 14 -41.66 -25.56 -13.70
N PHE A 15 -41.14 -26.73 -14.07
CA PHE A 15 -39.76 -26.88 -14.51
C PHE A 15 -39.47 -26.08 -15.79
N GLY A 16 -40.38 -26.14 -16.78
CA GLY A 16 -40.29 -25.34 -18.00
C GLY A 16 -40.32 -23.84 -17.71
N LEU A 17 -41.19 -23.38 -16.79
CA LEU A 17 -41.26 -21.98 -16.37
C LEU A 17 -39.96 -21.53 -15.70
N VAL A 18 -39.37 -22.34 -14.82
CA VAL A 18 -38.11 -22.01 -14.14
C VAL A 18 -36.97 -21.89 -15.14
N LEU A 19 -36.84 -22.84 -16.08
CA LEU A 19 -35.83 -22.76 -17.15
C LEU A 19 -36.01 -21.53 -18.04
N PHE A 20 -37.25 -21.20 -18.40
CA PHE A 20 -37.57 -20.02 -19.18
C PHE A 20 -37.19 -18.73 -18.43
N LEU A 21 -37.59 -18.59 -17.17
CA LEU A 21 -37.28 -17.43 -16.35
C LEU A 21 -35.77 -17.26 -16.15
N TYR A 22 -35.04 -18.37 -15.94
CA TYR A 22 -33.58 -18.35 -15.84
C TYR A 22 -32.93 -17.86 -17.14
N SER A 23 -33.32 -18.43 -18.29
CA SER A 23 -32.80 -18.03 -19.60
C SER A 23 -33.13 -16.57 -19.94
N PHE A 24 -34.36 -16.14 -19.68
CA PHE A 24 -34.81 -14.77 -19.88
C PHE A 24 -34.05 -13.78 -18.99
N ALA A 25 -33.84 -14.13 -17.71
CA ALA A 25 -33.06 -13.31 -16.78
C ALA A 25 -31.60 -13.21 -17.22
N GLN A 26 -31.00 -14.31 -17.66
CA GLN A 26 -29.62 -14.33 -18.16
C GLN A 26 -29.46 -13.46 -19.42
N HIS A 27 -30.36 -13.59 -20.40
CA HIS A 27 -30.34 -12.78 -21.63
C HIS A 27 -30.50 -11.29 -21.32
N ARG A 28 -31.52 -10.93 -20.52
CA ARG A 28 -31.78 -9.54 -20.12
C ARG A 28 -30.64 -8.94 -19.29
N ASN A 29 -29.90 -9.75 -18.54
CA ASN A 29 -28.74 -9.29 -17.77
C ASN A 29 -27.51 -9.06 -18.66
N GLY A 30 -27.29 -9.89 -19.67
CA GLY A 30 -26.19 -9.72 -20.64
C GLY A 30 -26.32 -8.45 -21.47
N ASP A 31 -27.54 -8.10 -21.88
CA ASP A 31 -27.82 -6.88 -22.66
C ASP A 31 -27.77 -5.57 -21.85
N ARG A 32 -27.50 -5.64 -20.54
CA ARG A 32 -27.37 -4.43 -19.72
C ARG A 32 -26.12 -3.66 -20.12
N LYS A 33 -26.32 -2.37 -20.41
CA LYS A 33 -25.24 -1.41 -20.65
C LYS A 33 -24.66 -0.90 -19.33
N LEU A 34 -23.41 -0.46 -19.40
CA LEU A 34 -22.80 0.27 -18.28
C LEU A 34 -23.50 1.62 -18.08
N LYS A 35 -23.84 1.92 -16.83
CA LYS A 35 -24.47 3.20 -16.46
C LYS A 35 -23.47 4.27 -16.07
N LYS A 36 -22.46 3.88 -15.28
CA LYS A 36 -21.41 4.75 -14.75
C LYS A 36 -20.22 3.95 -14.25
N SER A 37 -19.11 4.63 -14.04
CA SER A 37 -17.92 4.13 -13.33
C SER A 37 -17.85 4.70 -11.92
N THR A 38 -17.25 3.96 -10.99
CA THR A 38 -17.03 4.42 -9.61
C THR A 38 -15.70 3.86 -9.11
N VAL A 39 -14.89 4.71 -8.51
CA VAL A 39 -13.59 4.35 -7.93
C VAL A 39 -13.71 4.42 -6.42
N VAL A 40 -13.24 3.39 -5.73
CA VAL A 40 -13.18 3.32 -4.27
C VAL A 40 -11.75 3.06 -3.87
N PHE A 41 -11.15 3.96 -3.10
CA PHE A 41 -9.84 3.74 -2.51
C PHE A 41 -9.95 3.05 -1.16
N VAL A 42 -9.09 2.06 -0.92
CA VAL A 42 -9.02 1.30 0.33
C VAL A 42 -7.64 1.42 0.97
N GLY A 43 -7.58 1.34 2.31
CA GLY A 43 -6.35 1.45 3.09
C GLY A 43 -6.20 2.80 3.81
N GLU A 44 -5.06 3.00 4.50
CA GLU A 44 -4.83 4.16 5.37
C GLU A 44 -4.49 5.44 4.61
N ASN A 45 -3.84 5.34 3.44
CA ASN A 45 -3.38 6.49 2.68
C ASN A 45 -3.99 6.50 1.27
N THR A 46 -5.12 7.17 1.12
CA THR A 46 -5.89 7.23 -0.14
C THR A 46 -5.63 8.51 -0.95
N LEU A 47 -4.71 9.35 -0.50
CA LEU A 47 -4.52 10.72 -1.00
C LEU A 47 -3.47 10.85 -2.11
N PHE A 48 -2.76 9.78 -2.47
CA PHE A 48 -1.69 9.89 -3.46
C PHE A 48 -2.23 9.99 -4.89
N ILE A 49 -3.30 9.25 -5.20
CA ILE A 49 -3.95 9.25 -6.51
C ILE A 49 -5.34 9.86 -6.39
N LYS A 50 -5.66 10.77 -7.31
CA LYS A 50 -6.99 11.37 -7.44
C LYS A 50 -7.98 10.37 -8.04
N PRO A 51 -9.24 10.28 -7.55
CA PRO A 51 -10.27 9.44 -8.16
C PRO A 51 -10.45 9.72 -9.64
N GLU A 52 -10.29 10.97 -10.06
CA GLU A 52 -10.42 11.41 -11.46
C GLU A 52 -9.34 10.78 -12.36
N THR A 53 -8.12 10.56 -11.86
CA THR A 53 -7.04 9.92 -12.61
C THR A 53 -7.38 8.46 -12.90
N VAL A 54 -7.85 7.73 -11.89
CA VAL A 54 -8.29 6.34 -12.07
C VAL A 54 -9.53 6.29 -12.95
N ASN A 55 -10.48 7.19 -12.75
CA ASN A 55 -11.70 7.25 -13.54
C ASN A 55 -11.40 7.54 -15.03
N LYS A 56 -10.42 8.41 -15.32
CA LYS A 56 -9.91 8.60 -16.68
C LYS A 56 -9.33 7.30 -17.23
N LEU A 57 -8.53 6.54 -16.48
CA LEU A 57 -8.00 5.25 -16.96
C LEU A 57 -9.11 4.21 -17.23
N LEU A 58 -10.19 4.24 -16.45
CA LEU A 58 -11.38 3.41 -16.68
C LEU A 58 -12.15 3.82 -17.95
N ILE A 59 -12.26 5.14 -18.21
CA ILE A 59 -13.05 5.71 -19.31
C ILE A 59 -12.24 5.84 -20.62
N GLU A 60 -10.99 6.28 -20.59
CA GLU A 60 -10.10 6.45 -21.75
C GLU A 60 -9.82 5.13 -22.45
N ASN A 61 -9.85 4.01 -21.74
CA ASN A 61 -9.84 2.70 -22.36
C ASN A 61 -11.01 2.49 -23.34
N LYS A 62 -12.08 3.30 -23.27
CA LYS A 62 -13.24 3.25 -24.16
C LYS A 62 -14.00 4.60 -24.21
N LYS A 63 -13.72 5.43 -25.23
CA LYS A 63 -14.37 6.74 -25.52
C LYS A 63 -15.91 6.80 -25.47
N ASN A 64 -16.63 5.68 -25.37
CA ASN A 64 -18.09 5.59 -25.21
C ASN A 64 -18.48 4.52 -24.19
N ALA A 65 -18.09 4.66 -22.91
CA ALA A 65 -18.41 3.69 -21.86
C ALA A 65 -19.92 3.39 -21.74
N SER A 66 -20.79 4.34 -22.08
CA SER A 66 -22.25 4.23 -22.02
C SER A 66 -22.87 3.34 -23.11
N SER A 67 -22.13 2.99 -24.16
CA SER A 67 -22.62 2.15 -25.27
C SER A 67 -22.22 0.68 -25.15
N ILE A 68 -21.37 0.34 -24.18
CA ILE A 68 -20.75 -0.98 -24.07
C ILE A 68 -21.64 -1.92 -23.25
N ARG A 69 -21.89 -3.11 -23.79
CA ARG A 69 -22.60 -4.17 -23.09
C ARG A 69 -21.71 -4.71 -21.97
N LYS A 70 -22.32 -5.08 -20.84
CA LYS A 70 -21.60 -5.54 -19.65
C LYS A 70 -20.63 -6.70 -19.92
N ASP A 71 -20.94 -7.55 -20.90
CA ASP A 71 -20.16 -8.72 -21.31
C ASP A 71 -18.96 -8.39 -22.23
N GLU A 72 -18.92 -7.19 -22.82
CA GLU A 72 -17.85 -6.75 -23.73
C GLU A 72 -16.68 -6.04 -23.01
N VAL A 73 -16.81 -5.83 -21.69
CA VAL A 73 -15.80 -5.18 -20.88
C VAL A 73 -14.75 -6.19 -20.45
N ASP A 74 -13.54 -6.04 -20.95
CA ASP A 74 -12.39 -6.83 -20.47
C ASP A 74 -11.90 -6.28 -19.13
N LEU A 75 -12.47 -6.81 -18.04
CA LEU A 75 -12.15 -6.41 -16.67
C LEU A 75 -10.69 -6.71 -16.34
N ASN A 76 -10.17 -7.86 -16.77
CA ASN A 76 -8.79 -8.28 -16.50
C ASN A 76 -7.78 -7.32 -17.16
N LYS A 77 -8.06 -6.87 -18.39
CA LYS A 77 -7.23 -5.86 -19.04
C LYS A 77 -7.24 -4.53 -18.28
N ILE A 78 -8.39 -4.11 -17.78
CA ILE A 78 -8.51 -2.87 -17.00
C ILE A 78 -7.72 -3.01 -15.69
N GLU A 79 -7.90 -4.10 -14.94
CA GLU A 79 -7.14 -4.41 -13.71
C GLU A 79 -5.65 -4.36 -13.97
N LYS A 80 -5.15 -5.09 -14.96
CA LYS A 80 -3.73 -5.07 -15.33
C LYS A 80 -3.22 -3.68 -15.67
N THR A 81 -4.03 -2.87 -16.36
CA THR A 81 -3.65 -1.50 -16.70
C THR A 81 -3.55 -0.63 -15.47
N LEU A 82 -4.48 -0.76 -14.53
CA LEU A 82 -4.42 -0.04 -13.25
C LEU A 82 -3.22 -0.50 -12.41
N ASP A 83 -2.97 -1.80 -12.33
CA ASP A 83 -1.86 -2.38 -11.55
C ASP A 83 -0.48 -2.01 -12.10
N THR A 84 -0.38 -1.58 -13.37
CA THR A 84 0.87 -1.05 -13.93
C THR A 84 1.21 0.36 -13.45
N GLN A 85 0.27 1.07 -12.80
CA GLN A 85 0.55 2.39 -12.25
C GLN A 85 1.46 2.28 -11.02
N ASP A 86 2.55 3.05 -11.01
CA ASP A 86 3.62 2.92 -10.02
C ASP A 86 3.20 3.11 -8.56
N MET A 87 2.04 3.73 -8.33
CA MET A 87 1.50 4.08 -7.00
C MET A 87 0.33 3.18 -6.58
N ILE A 88 -0.14 2.31 -7.47
CA ILE A 88 -1.17 1.30 -7.20
C ILE A 88 -0.45 0.02 -6.75
N GLU A 89 -0.90 -0.53 -5.61
CA GLU A 89 -0.43 -1.82 -5.13
C GLU A 89 -1.25 -2.94 -5.77
N LYS A 90 -2.57 -2.76 -5.79
CA LYS A 90 -3.51 -3.71 -6.38
C LYS A 90 -4.83 -3.01 -6.72
N SER A 91 -5.48 -3.48 -7.78
CA SER A 91 -6.84 -3.11 -8.15
C SER A 91 -7.72 -4.35 -8.34
N ASP A 92 -8.99 -4.23 -7.94
CA ASP A 92 -10.03 -5.20 -8.23
C ASP A 92 -11.16 -4.47 -8.98
N VAL A 93 -11.47 -4.91 -10.19
CA VAL A 93 -12.44 -4.24 -11.08
C VAL A 93 -13.57 -5.19 -11.44
N PHE A 94 -14.79 -4.75 -11.20
CA PHE A 94 -15.98 -5.57 -11.45
C PHE A 94 -17.19 -4.74 -11.83
N VAL A 95 -18.16 -5.37 -12.48
CA VAL A 95 -19.44 -4.75 -12.82
C VAL A 95 -20.54 -5.26 -11.91
N SER A 96 -21.16 -4.36 -11.16
CA SER A 96 -22.27 -4.68 -10.27
C SER A 96 -23.52 -5.18 -11.03
N ILE A 97 -24.48 -5.73 -10.30
CA ILE A 97 -25.75 -6.24 -10.87
C ILE A 97 -26.53 -5.10 -11.55
N ASP A 98 -26.49 -3.90 -10.99
CA ASP A 98 -27.17 -2.70 -11.50
C ASP A 98 -26.45 -2.02 -12.67
N GLY A 99 -25.30 -2.55 -13.12
CA GLY A 99 -24.56 -2.08 -14.30
C GLY A 99 -23.54 -0.97 -14.03
N VAL A 100 -22.98 -0.91 -12.82
CA VAL A 100 -21.94 0.06 -12.44
C VAL A 100 -20.58 -0.63 -12.50
N LEU A 101 -19.64 -0.05 -13.26
CA LEU A 101 -18.25 -0.47 -13.26
C LEU A 101 -17.58 0.07 -11.99
N LYS A 102 -17.18 -0.80 -11.08
CA LYS A 102 -16.50 -0.45 -9.83
C LYS A 102 -15.04 -0.86 -9.91
N ALA A 103 -14.15 0.04 -9.53
CA ALA A 103 -12.74 -0.25 -9.30
C ALA A 103 -12.41 0.01 -7.83
N VAL A 104 -12.01 -1.04 -7.11
CA VAL A 104 -11.48 -0.95 -5.76
C VAL A 104 -9.97 -0.91 -5.89
N VAL A 105 -9.34 0.19 -5.45
CA VAL A 105 -7.91 0.43 -5.65
C VAL A 105 -7.21 0.57 -4.32
N LYS A 106 -6.22 -0.29 -4.07
CA LYS A 106 -5.29 -0.19 -2.96
C LYS A 106 -4.04 0.55 -3.43
N GLN A 107 -3.75 1.68 -2.81
CA GLN A 107 -2.54 2.45 -3.08
C GLN A 107 -1.36 1.90 -2.27
N LYS A 108 -0.15 2.03 -2.79
CA LYS A 108 1.08 1.63 -2.08
C LYS A 108 1.26 2.43 -0.80
N THR A 109 1.81 1.77 0.21
CA THR A 109 2.11 2.38 1.50
C THR A 109 3.58 2.77 1.57
N PRO A 110 3.95 4.06 1.49
CA PRO A 110 5.33 4.47 1.64
C PRO A 110 5.78 4.35 3.10
N ILE A 111 7.00 3.86 3.30
CA ILE A 111 7.60 3.65 4.62
C ILE A 111 8.88 4.49 4.83
N ALA A 112 9.50 4.96 3.75
CA ALA A 112 10.66 5.85 3.79
C ALA A 112 10.71 6.72 2.52
N ARG A 113 11.28 7.93 2.62
CA ARG A 113 11.54 8.79 1.47
C ARG A 113 13.04 8.89 1.25
N VAL A 114 13.51 8.45 0.09
CA VAL A 114 14.93 8.44 -0.26
C VAL A 114 15.26 9.67 -1.09
N TYR A 115 16.39 10.30 -0.78
CA TYR A 115 17.02 11.33 -1.60
C TYR A 115 18.42 10.86 -2.00
N ASP A 116 18.64 10.67 -3.30
CA ASP A 116 19.92 10.18 -3.84
C ASP A 116 20.87 11.31 -4.29
N GLY A 117 20.49 12.58 -4.02
CA GLY A 117 21.24 13.77 -4.42
C GLY A 117 20.66 14.49 -5.64
N VAL A 118 19.88 13.80 -6.47
CA VAL A 118 19.23 14.37 -7.66
C VAL A 118 17.71 14.15 -7.60
N ASN A 119 17.30 12.93 -7.29
CA ASN A 119 15.92 12.50 -7.28
C ASN A 119 15.44 12.18 -5.87
N SER A 120 14.13 12.32 -5.68
CA SER A 120 13.42 11.86 -4.49
C SER A 120 12.40 10.81 -4.88
N PHE A 121 12.33 9.73 -4.12
CA PHE A 121 11.32 8.69 -4.29
C PHE A 121 10.96 8.07 -2.94
N TYR A 122 9.83 7.40 -2.86
CA TYR A 122 9.46 6.59 -1.71
C TYR A 122 9.94 5.15 -1.88
N ILE A 123 10.21 4.50 -0.76
CA ILE A 123 10.22 3.04 -0.65
C ILE A 123 8.87 2.64 -0.08
N ASP A 124 8.16 1.73 -0.75
CA ASP A 124 6.90 1.17 -0.27
C ASP A 124 7.11 0.04 0.74
N TYR A 125 6.02 -0.43 1.34
CA TYR A 125 6.04 -1.50 2.34
C TYR A 125 6.67 -2.80 1.81
N GLU A 126 6.54 -3.10 0.52
CA GLU A 126 7.13 -4.26 -0.14
C GLU A 126 8.62 -4.05 -0.49
N GLY A 127 9.18 -2.86 -0.23
CA GLY A 127 10.57 -2.53 -0.53
C GLY A 127 10.81 -2.07 -1.97
N ASN A 128 9.75 -1.81 -2.74
CA ASN A 128 9.85 -1.30 -4.10
C ASN A 128 9.93 0.23 -4.12
N LYS A 129 10.48 0.77 -5.21
CA LYS A 129 10.45 2.22 -5.45
C LYS A 129 9.04 2.65 -5.84
N MET A 130 8.61 3.76 -5.26
CA MET A 130 7.35 4.44 -5.55
C MET A 130 7.64 5.91 -5.82
N PRO A 131 7.09 6.51 -6.89
CA PRO A 131 7.32 7.92 -7.20
C PRO A 131 6.64 8.84 -6.17
N LEU A 132 7.05 10.10 -6.15
CA LEU A 132 6.35 11.12 -5.37
C LEU A 132 4.98 11.41 -5.98
N SER A 133 4.01 11.72 -5.12
CA SER A 133 2.71 12.23 -5.55
C SER A 133 2.74 13.74 -5.65
N ASP A 134 2.14 14.29 -6.70
CA ASP A 134 1.84 15.72 -6.81
C ASP A 134 0.70 16.15 -5.85
N ASN A 135 -0.07 15.21 -5.31
CA ASN A 135 -1.25 15.48 -4.49
C ASN A 135 -0.95 15.39 -2.98
N PHE A 136 -0.02 14.54 -2.57
CA PHE A 136 0.20 14.26 -1.14
C PHE A 136 1.66 13.90 -0.82
N THR A 137 2.19 14.48 0.26
CA THR A 137 3.51 14.11 0.79
C THR A 137 3.35 13.26 2.05
N ALA A 138 3.82 12.01 1.97
CA ALA A 138 3.82 11.09 3.11
C ALA A 138 4.76 11.56 4.22
N ARG A 139 4.30 11.41 5.48
CA ARG A 139 5.10 11.68 6.68
C ARG A 139 5.90 10.43 7.09
N VAL A 140 7.00 10.20 6.38
CA VAL A 140 7.92 9.07 6.58
C VAL A 140 9.35 9.58 6.79
N PRO A 141 10.25 8.80 7.40
CA PRO A 141 11.65 9.19 7.58
C PRO A 141 12.34 9.51 6.25
N MET A 142 13.18 10.55 6.25
CA MET A 142 14.03 10.89 5.12
C MET A 142 15.30 10.03 5.14
N VAL A 143 15.65 9.42 4.01
CA VAL A 143 16.81 8.56 3.87
C VAL A 143 17.80 9.21 2.91
N SER A 144 19.05 9.35 3.33
CA SER A 144 20.15 9.80 2.47
C SER A 144 21.22 8.73 2.32
N GLY A 145 21.92 8.75 1.19
CA GLY A 145 22.95 7.77 0.84
C GLY A 145 22.45 6.73 -0.17
N THR A 146 23.30 5.75 -0.46
CA THR A 146 23.11 4.85 -1.60
C THR A 146 22.31 3.60 -1.25
N ILE A 147 21.16 3.42 -1.91
CA ILE A 147 20.40 2.18 -1.91
C ILE A 147 20.64 1.46 -3.25
N ASN A 148 21.08 0.21 -3.18
CA ASN A 148 21.38 -0.64 -4.31
C ASN A 148 20.77 -2.04 -4.11
N LYS A 149 20.86 -2.90 -5.13
CA LYS A 149 20.27 -4.24 -5.08
C LYS A 149 20.78 -5.11 -3.92
N LYS A 150 21.97 -4.85 -3.39
CA LYS A 150 22.57 -5.65 -2.30
C LYS A 150 22.04 -5.28 -0.92
N ASN A 151 21.67 -4.01 -0.69
CA ASN A 151 21.21 -3.54 0.62
C ASN A 151 19.70 -3.24 0.69
N ASN A 152 19.00 -3.26 -0.46
CA ASN A 152 17.59 -2.86 -0.52
C ASN A 152 16.69 -3.66 0.43
N GLU A 153 16.83 -4.99 0.45
CA GLU A 153 15.97 -5.86 1.26
C GLU A 153 16.19 -5.68 2.78
N GLU A 154 17.45 -5.60 3.20
CA GLU A 154 17.79 -5.34 4.60
C GLU A 154 17.30 -3.96 5.07
N LEU A 155 17.47 -2.93 4.23
CA LEU A 155 16.99 -1.58 4.52
C LEU A 155 15.46 -1.49 4.52
N ALA A 156 14.78 -2.14 3.57
CA ALA A 156 13.33 -2.21 3.53
C ALA A 156 12.79 -2.87 4.81
N THR A 157 13.46 -3.93 5.30
CA THR A 157 13.11 -4.56 6.57
C THR A 157 13.29 -3.61 7.75
N LEU A 158 14.40 -2.87 7.83
CA LEU A 158 14.60 -1.85 8.85
C LEU A 158 13.52 -0.76 8.80
N PHE A 159 13.18 -0.28 7.61
CA PHE A 159 12.16 0.76 7.42
C PHE A 159 10.78 0.27 7.86
N ARG A 160 10.43 -0.99 7.57
CA ARG A 160 9.20 -1.61 8.09
C ARG A 160 9.21 -1.67 9.61
N THR A 161 10.31 -2.12 10.23
CA THR A 161 10.42 -2.13 11.70
C THR A 161 10.19 -0.74 12.31
N ILE A 162 10.73 0.31 11.69
CA ILE A 162 10.50 1.69 12.12
C ILE A 162 9.05 2.12 11.90
N TYR A 163 8.45 1.73 10.76
CA TYR A 163 7.08 2.09 10.39
C TYR A 163 6.02 1.41 11.27
N ASP A 164 6.23 0.14 11.62
CA ASP A 164 5.28 -0.67 12.38
C ASP A 164 5.33 -0.37 13.88
N ASP A 165 6.44 0.19 14.38
CA ASP A 165 6.57 0.63 15.77
C ASP A 165 6.19 2.10 15.95
N ALA A 166 5.11 2.36 16.70
CA ALA A 166 4.58 3.71 16.92
C ALA A 166 5.58 4.68 17.58
N PHE A 167 6.48 4.17 18.45
CA PHE A 167 7.51 4.99 19.07
C PHE A 167 8.58 5.35 18.03
N LEU A 168 9.09 4.38 17.27
CA LEU A 168 10.12 4.61 16.27
C LEU A 168 9.61 5.52 15.14
N LYS A 169 8.42 5.26 14.59
CA LYS A 169 7.76 6.08 13.56
C LYS A 169 7.62 7.55 13.98
N LYS A 170 7.33 7.80 15.27
CA LYS A 170 7.19 9.15 15.80
C LYS A 170 8.53 9.84 16.02
N ASN A 171 9.53 9.11 16.50
CA ASN A 171 10.77 9.69 16.99
C ASN A 171 11.90 9.69 15.96
N ILE A 172 11.93 8.80 14.98
CA ILE A 172 12.97 8.75 13.95
C ILE A 172 12.51 9.55 12.73
N ILE A 173 13.25 10.59 12.37
CA ILE A 173 12.88 11.52 11.27
C ILE A 173 13.80 11.41 10.06
N ALA A 174 15.03 10.95 10.25
CA ALA A 174 15.96 10.75 9.16
C ALA A 174 16.90 9.57 9.43
N ILE A 175 17.40 8.99 8.33
CA ILE A 175 18.33 7.87 8.30
C ILE A 175 19.41 8.22 7.27
N GLN A 176 20.67 8.19 7.69
CA GLN A 176 21.80 8.39 6.80
C GLN A 176 22.55 7.07 6.64
N ILE A 177 22.65 6.61 5.40
CA ILE A 177 23.44 5.44 5.01
C ILE A 177 24.86 5.92 4.73
N MET A 178 25.79 5.48 5.56
CA MET A 178 27.21 5.78 5.42
C MET A 178 27.84 4.92 4.30
N PRO A 179 28.95 5.36 3.67
CA PRO A 179 29.61 4.59 2.60
C PRO A 179 30.05 3.17 3.00
N ASN A 180 30.32 2.93 4.28
CA ASN A 180 30.69 1.61 4.82
C ASN A 180 29.47 0.71 5.14
N GLY A 181 28.25 1.14 4.81
CA GLY A 181 27.00 0.45 5.08
C GLY A 181 26.47 0.60 6.51
N SER A 182 27.12 1.40 7.37
CA SER A 182 26.57 1.75 8.69
C SER A 182 25.50 2.83 8.59
N LEU A 183 24.63 2.89 9.59
CA LEU A 183 23.46 3.76 9.61
C LEU A 183 23.55 4.75 10.77
N LYS A 184 23.22 6.01 10.49
CA LYS A 184 22.92 7.01 11.51
C LYS A 184 21.43 7.33 11.47
N LEU A 185 20.76 7.28 12.62
CA LEU A 185 19.36 7.66 12.75
C LEU A 185 19.28 8.99 13.48
N PHE A 186 18.32 9.83 13.11
CA PHE A 186 18.13 11.15 13.73
C PHE A 186 16.80 11.22 14.45
N ASN A 187 16.83 11.76 15.66
CA ASN A 187 15.64 11.91 16.49
C ASN A 187 14.90 13.22 16.19
N ARG A 188 13.57 13.21 16.32
CA ARG A 188 12.70 14.37 16.11
C ARG A 188 12.98 15.52 17.08
N ASN A 189 13.14 15.21 18.36
CA ASN A 189 13.06 16.18 19.44
C ASN A 189 14.43 16.53 20.05
N TYR A 190 15.48 15.81 19.67
CA TYR A 190 16.79 15.93 20.30
C TYR A 190 17.90 16.00 19.26
N ASN A 191 18.89 16.85 19.53
CA ASN A 191 20.02 17.12 18.64
C ASN A 191 21.18 16.11 18.83
N TYR A 192 20.85 14.84 18.98
CA TYR A 192 21.82 13.75 18.88
C TYR A 192 21.54 12.93 17.62
N PHE A 193 22.57 12.21 17.16
CA PHE A 193 22.37 11.11 16.23
C PHE A 193 22.57 9.77 16.95
N ILE A 194 21.88 8.77 16.46
CA ILE A 194 21.98 7.39 16.91
C ILE A 194 22.90 6.67 15.92
N ASP A 195 24.08 6.26 16.36
CA ASP A 195 24.97 5.39 15.60
C ASP A 195 24.45 3.95 15.70
N PHE A 196 23.65 3.57 14.71
CA PHE A 196 22.99 2.27 14.67
C PHE A 196 23.94 1.17 14.18
N GLY A 197 25.04 1.53 13.51
CA GLY A 197 25.91 0.57 12.83
C GLY A 197 25.22 -0.14 11.68
N ARG A 198 25.56 -1.41 11.46
CA ARG A 198 24.92 -2.25 10.42
C ARG A 198 23.54 -2.76 10.86
N THR A 199 22.76 -3.21 9.89
CA THR A 199 21.43 -3.84 9.95
C THR A 199 21.41 -5.23 10.64
N MET A 200 22.26 -5.45 11.64
CA MET A 200 22.27 -6.68 12.45
C MET A 200 21.65 -6.44 13.83
N ASN A 201 20.95 -7.44 14.37
CA ASN A 201 20.31 -7.39 15.70
C ASN A 201 19.35 -6.20 15.88
N VAL A 202 18.62 -5.85 14.81
CA VAL A 202 17.74 -4.67 14.73
C VAL A 202 16.77 -4.59 15.93
N ASP A 203 16.08 -5.68 16.23
CA ASP A 203 15.10 -5.74 17.32
C ASP A 203 15.73 -5.46 18.68
N THR A 204 16.89 -6.08 18.96
CA THR A 204 17.63 -5.88 20.21
C THR A 204 18.10 -4.44 20.34
N LYS A 205 18.63 -3.85 19.27
CA LYS A 205 19.08 -2.45 19.27
C LYS A 205 17.94 -1.49 19.56
N PHE A 206 16.79 -1.66 18.90
CA PHE A 206 15.64 -0.80 19.14
C PHE A 206 15.01 -1.01 20.52
N ARG A 207 14.99 -2.24 21.05
CA ARG A 207 14.57 -2.50 22.42
C ARG A 207 15.46 -1.78 23.43
N ASN A 208 16.78 -1.88 23.27
CA ASN A 208 17.74 -1.18 24.13
C ASN A 208 17.59 0.34 24.03
N TYR A 209 17.41 0.86 22.81
CA TYR A 209 17.17 2.29 22.58
C TYR A 209 15.90 2.79 23.27
N LYS A 210 14.80 2.05 23.17
CA LYS A 210 13.54 2.40 23.84
C LYS A 210 13.69 2.42 25.36
N ALA A 211 14.35 1.41 25.93
CA ALA A 211 14.62 1.36 27.37
C ALA A 211 15.51 2.52 27.84
N PHE A 212 16.59 2.80 27.09
CA PHE A 212 17.46 3.96 27.34
C PHE A 212 16.66 5.27 27.26
N PHE A 213 15.89 5.47 26.20
CA PHE A 213 15.15 6.70 25.97
C PHE A 213 14.15 6.95 27.09
N GLN A 214 13.40 5.93 27.51
CA GLN A 214 12.45 6.03 28.62
C GLN A 214 13.15 6.49 29.91
N LYS A 215 14.32 5.92 30.23
CA LYS A 215 15.09 6.31 31.42
C LYS A 215 15.69 7.72 31.29
N ALA A 216 16.28 8.04 30.14
CA ALA A 216 16.97 9.30 29.91
C ALA A 216 16.03 10.52 29.80
N VAL A 217 14.77 10.31 29.39
CA VAL A 217 13.72 11.33 29.47
C VAL A 217 13.42 11.68 30.93
N LEU A 218 13.25 10.69 31.81
CA LEU A 218 12.94 10.92 33.23
C LEU A 218 14.05 11.71 33.94
N ASP A 219 15.30 11.42 33.61
CA ASP A 219 16.46 12.06 34.22
C ASP A 219 16.90 13.36 33.48
N SER A 220 16.14 13.79 32.47
CA SER A 220 16.42 14.98 31.62
C SER A 220 17.84 15.00 31.03
N SER A 221 18.42 13.84 30.76
CA SER A 221 19.82 13.70 30.31
C SER A 221 19.97 13.77 28.79
N LEU A 222 18.89 13.58 28.03
CA LEU A 222 18.94 13.50 26.56
C LEU A 222 19.50 14.75 25.88
N TYR A 223 19.29 15.94 26.45
CA TYR A 223 19.83 17.20 25.92
C TYR A 223 21.36 17.32 26.04
N LYS A 224 22.00 16.45 26.83
CA LYS A 224 23.44 16.50 27.11
C LYS A 224 24.24 15.67 26.11
N TYR A 225 23.61 14.83 25.30
CA TYR A 225 24.29 13.91 24.41
C TYR A 225 24.32 14.44 22.97
N SER A 226 25.43 14.23 22.30
CA SER A 226 25.60 14.43 20.85
C SER A 226 25.49 13.12 20.07
N LYS A 227 25.81 11.98 20.70
CA LYS A 227 25.79 10.65 20.09
C LYS A 227 25.23 9.59 21.04
N ILE A 228 24.38 8.71 20.50
CA ILE A 228 23.95 7.46 21.13
C ILE A 228 24.45 6.30 20.28
N ASP A 229 25.30 5.44 20.82
CA ASP A 229 25.89 4.30 20.12
C ASP A 229 25.13 3.01 20.46
N LEU A 230 24.50 2.41 19.44
CA LEU A 230 23.75 1.16 19.52
C LEU A 230 24.48 0.01 18.81
N ARG A 231 25.76 0.15 18.51
CA ARG A 231 26.54 -0.93 17.86
C ARG A 231 26.74 -2.12 18.79
N PHE A 232 26.70 -1.89 20.10
CA PHE A 232 26.80 -2.92 21.14
C PHE A 232 25.41 -3.40 21.56
N THR A 233 25.21 -4.72 21.63
CA THR A 233 23.91 -5.32 21.98
C THR A 233 23.64 -5.39 23.48
N GLU A 234 24.67 -5.25 24.31
CA GLU A 234 24.58 -5.38 25.77
C GLU A 234 24.61 -4.04 26.50
N GLN A 235 24.92 -2.95 25.80
CA GLN A 235 25.03 -1.62 26.39
C GLN A 235 24.71 -0.52 25.38
N VAL A 236 24.25 0.62 25.90
CA VAL A 236 24.07 1.86 25.12
C VAL A 236 25.12 2.86 25.57
N VAL A 237 26.03 3.25 24.67
CA VAL A 237 27.12 4.17 24.99
C VAL A 237 26.75 5.57 24.53
N CYS A 238 26.80 6.55 25.42
CA CYS A 238 26.45 7.94 25.11
C CYS A 238 27.68 8.83 25.11
N THR A 239 27.78 9.73 24.14
CA THR A 239 28.82 10.77 24.07
C THR A 239 28.17 12.13 24.24
N LYS A 240 28.81 13.00 25.02
CA LYS A 240 28.42 14.41 25.18
C LYS A 240 29.11 15.22 24.10
#